data_AF-A0A2G5I8A6-F1
#
_entry.id   AF-A0A2G5I8A6-F1
#
_cell.length_a   1.000
_cell.length_b   1.000
_cell.length_c   1.000
_cell.angle_alpha   90.00
_cell.angle_beta   90.00
_cell.angle_gamma   90.00
#
_symmetry.space_group_name_H-M   'P 1'
#
loop_
_entity.id
_entity.type
_entity.pdbx_description
1 polymer ?
#
loop_
_entity_poly.entity_id
_entity_poly.type
_entity_poly.pdbx_seq_one_letter_code
_entity_poly.pdbx_strand_id
1 'polypeptide(L)' 'MPSADPEAKRRAARDTVDILFEISTILNCNLDRQSLSYCISLIENGVNPEALAKVIKELRAENEKLGLSNVAPPASSS' A
#
# COMPACT_ATOMS: atom_id res chain seq x y z
N MET A 1 -8.82 11.97 32.35
CA MET A 1 -8.62 12.00 30.88
C MET A 1 -9.29 10.78 30.30
N PRO A 2 -10.16 10.88 29.28
CA PRO A 2 -10.74 9.70 28.67
C PRO A 2 -9.61 8.89 28.02
N SER A 3 -9.38 7.69 28.54
CA SER A 3 -8.46 6.72 27.97
C SER A 3 -8.97 6.37 26.57
N ALA A 4 -8.34 6.88 25.52
CA ALA A 4 -8.74 6.60 24.15
C ALA A 4 -8.87 5.08 23.98
N ASP A 5 -10.09 4.61 23.72
CA ASP A 5 -10.38 3.19 23.59
C ASP A 5 -9.46 2.58 22.52
N PRO A 6 -8.68 1.54 22.84
CA PRO A 6 -7.74 0.94 21.89
C PRO A 6 -8.45 0.42 20.63
N GLU A 7 -9.73 0.06 20.76
CA GLU A 7 -10.58 -0.34 19.65
C GLU A 7 -10.97 0.83 18.74
N ALA A 8 -11.22 2.02 19.29
CA ALA A 8 -11.49 3.22 18.49
C ALA A 8 -10.27 3.61 17.65
N LYS A 9 -9.06 3.52 18.22
CA LYS A 9 -7.80 3.73 17.47
C LYS A 9 -7.63 2.72 16.33
N ARG A 10 -7.94 1.44 16.58
CA ARG A 10 -7.83 0.39 15.55
C ARG A 10 -8.83 0.60 14.40
N ARG A 11 -10.06 1.07 14.70
CA ARG A 11 -11.04 1.44 13.66
C ARG A 11 -10.55 2.62 12.83
N ALA A 12 -10.12 3.70 13.48
CA ALA A 12 -9.59 4.88 12.78
C ALA A 12 -8.40 4.55 11.86
N ALA A 13 -7.50 3.66 12.29
CA ALA A 13 -6.39 3.21 11.47
C ALA A 13 -6.86 2.45 10.21
N ARG A 14 -7.87 1.58 10.34
CA ARG A 14 -8.47 0.87 9.20
C ARG A 14 -9.13 1.84 8.23
N ASP A 15 -9.95 2.75 8.74
CA ASP A 15 -10.63 3.75 7.93
C ASP A 15 -9.63 4.63 7.18
N THR A 16 -8.52 4.99 7.82
CA THR A 16 -7.43 5.74 7.19
C THR A 16 -6.81 4.96 6.02
N VAL A 17 -6.51 3.67 6.22
CA VAL A 17 -5.97 2.80 5.16
C VAL A 17 -6.97 2.62 4.02
N ASP A 18 -8.26 2.51 4.32
CA ASP A 18 -9.34 2.44 3.33
C ASP A 18 -9.38 3.70 2.46
N ILE A 19 -9.40 4.88 3.08
CA ILE A 19 -9.39 6.17 2.37
C ILE A 19 -8.14 6.31 1.49
N LEU A 20 -6.96 5.98 2.03
CA LEU A 20 -5.71 6.05 1.28
C LEU A 20 -5.68 5.07 0.10
N PHE A 21 -6.31 3.90 0.25
CA PHE A 21 -6.42 2.93 -0.83
C PHE A 21 -7.32 3.43 -1.96
N GLU A 22 -8.47 4.05 -1.64
CA GLU A 22 -9.32 4.70 -2.64
C GLU A 22 -8.58 5.80 -3.39
N ILE A 23 -7.85 6.68 -2.68
CA ILE A 23 -7.02 7.72 -3.29
C ILE A 23 -5.99 7.09 -4.24
N SER A 24 -5.31 6.03 -3.81
CA SER A 24 -4.31 5.33 -4.63
C SER A 24 -4.90 4.71 -5.90
N THR A 25 -6.17 4.28 -5.84
CA THR A 25 -6.91 3.72 -6.97
C THR A 25 -7.30 4.81 -7.96
N ILE A 26 -7.83 5.94 -7.47
CA ILE A 26 -8.17 7.10 -8.31
C ILE A 26 -6.93 7.62 -9.05
N LEU A 27 -5.78 7.67 -8.37
CA LEU A 27 -4.51 8.12 -8.94
C LEU A 27 -3.80 7.03 -9.77
N ASN A 28 -4.40 5.86 -9.97
CA ASN A 28 -3.81 4.73 -10.69
C ASN A 28 -2.36 4.43 -10.25
N CYS A 29 -2.11 4.43 -8.93
CA CYS A 29 -0.79 4.04 -8.41
C CYS A 29 -0.55 2.53 -8.49
N ASN A 30 -1.57 1.74 -8.80
CA ASN A 30 -1.53 0.27 -8.88
C ASN A 30 -0.88 -0.36 -7.63
N LEU A 31 -1.27 0.09 -6.44
CA LEU A 31 -0.82 -0.48 -5.17
C LEU A 31 -1.95 -1.34 -4.59
N ASP A 32 -1.64 -2.58 -4.21
CA ASP A 32 -2.56 -3.39 -3.41
C ASP A 32 -2.58 -2.91 -1.96
N ARG A 33 -3.66 -3.21 -1.22
CA ARG A 33 -3.81 -2.87 0.21
C ARG A 33 -2.63 -3.29 1.06
N GLN A 34 -2.05 -4.47 0.81
CA GLN A 34 -0.86 -4.90 1.55
C GLN A 34 0.34 -4.00 1.26
N SER A 35 0.57 -3.68 -0.01
CA SER A 35 1.68 -2.81 -0.44
C SER A 35 1.53 -1.40 0.13
N LEU A 36 0.31 -0.86 0.13
CA LEU A 36 0.00 0.45 0.72
C LEU A 36 0.30 0.46 2.23
N SER A 37 -0.11 -0.58 2.95
CA SER A 37 0.15 -0.73 4.40
C SER A 37 1.66 -0.74 4.71
N TYR A 38 2.46 -1.44 3.91
CA TYR A 38 3.92 -1.40 4.03
C TYR A 38 4.49 -0.01 3.77
N CYS A 39 3.99 0.69 2.75
CA CYS A 39 4.43 2.06 2.46
C CYS A 39 4.14 3.00 3.63
N ILE A 40 2.94 2.92 4.21
CA ILE A 40 2.55 3.71 5.39
C ILE A 40 3.49 3.40 6.54
N SER A 41 3.72 2.12 6.84
CA SER A 41 4.63 1.70 7.93
C SER A 41 6.04 2.22 7.73
N LEU A 42 6.58 2.17 6.50
CA LEU A 42 7.91 2.69 6.20
C LEU A 42 7.98 4.21 6.39
N ILE A 43 6.97 4.95 5.94
CA ILE A 43 6.89 6.40 6.10
C ILE A 43 6.77 6.78 7.59
N GLU A 44 5.97 6.05 8.37
CA GLU A 44 5.86 6.22 9.83
C GLU A 44 7.18 5.94 10.56
N ASN A 45 8.03 5.08 10.00
CA ASN A 45 9.40 4.83 10.49
C ASN A 45 10.44 5.86 9.98
N GLY A 46 10.00 6.93 9.30
CA GLY A 46 10.86 8.03 8.86
C GLY A 46 11.47 7.89 7.47
N VAL A 47 11.01 6.92 6.67
CA VAL A 47 11.44 6.81 5.27
C VAL A 47 10.83 7.94 4.45
N ASN A 48 11.64 8.58 3.60
CA ASN A 48 11.16 9.64 2.70
C ASN A 48 10.18 9.04 1.65
N PRO A 49 8.94 9.56 1.55
CA PRO A 49 7.94 9.06 0.60
C PRO A 49 8.36 9.20 -0.87
N GLU A 50 9.09 10.25 -1.24
CA GLU A 50 9.58 10.46 -2.61
C GLU A 50 10.64 9.43 -3.00
N ALA A 51 11.58 9.15 -2.08
CA ALA A 51 12.59 8.11 -2.27
C ALA A 51 11.95 6.73 -2.38
N LEU A 52 10.98 6.42 -1.51
CA LEU A 52 10.22 5.17 -1.55
C LEU A 52 9.48 5.00 -2.88
N ALA A 53 8.81 6.06 -3.37
CA ALA A 53 8.13 6.03 -4.65
C ALA A 53 9.09 5.75 -5.82
N LYS A 54 10.31 6.30 -5.77
CA LYS A 54 11.34 6.04 -6.78
C LYS A 54 11.75 4.56 -6.79
N VAL A 55 12.03 3.99 -5.62
CA VAL A 55 12.40 2.57 -5.48
C VAL A 55 11.29 1.65 -5.98
N ILE A 56 10.02 1.94 -5.64
CA ILE A 56 8.88 1.14 -6.11
C ILE A 56 8.79 1.16 -7.64
N LYS A 57 9.00 2.33 -8.28
CA LYS A 57 8.99 2.45 -9.74
C LYS A 57 10.14 1.67 -10.38
N GLU A 58 11.34 1.77 -9.82
CA GLU A 58 12.52 1.03 -10.30
C GLU A 58 12.31 -0.48 -10.22
N LEU A 59 11.81 -1.00 -9.09
CA LEU A 59 11.53 -2.42 -8.90
C LEU A 59 10.45 -2.95 -9.86
N ARG A 60 9.44 -2.13 -10.18
CA ARG A 60 8.41 -2.50 -11.17
C ARG A 60 9.00 -2.58 -12.58
N ALA A 61 9.75 -1.56 -12.98
CA ALA A 61 10.41 -1.53 -14.28
C ALA A 61 11.41 -2.70 -14.45
N GLU A 62 12.14 -3.06 -13.39
CA GLU A 62 13.05 -4.19 -13.41
C GLU A 62 12.31 -5.53 -13.54
N ASN A 63 11.19 -5.72 -12.82
CA ASN A 63 10.33 -6.90 -12.98
C ASN A 63 9.78 -7.05 -14.40
N GLU A 64 9.33 -5.95 -15.01
CA GLU A 64 8.87 -5.94 -16.40
C GLU A 64 10.00 -6.33 -17.37
N LYS A 65 11.19 -5.76 -17.16
CA LYS A 65 12.38 -6.05 -17.98
C LYS A 65 12.83 -7.51 -17.87
N LEU A 66 12.71 -8.11 -16.69
CA LEU A 66 13.09 -9.50 -16.42
C LEU A 66 12.01 -10.49 -16.88
N GLY A 67 10.85 -10.04 -17.33
CA GLY A 67 9.76 -10.91 -17.79
C GLY A 67 9.21 -11.81 -16.68
N LEU A 68 9.40 -11.43 -15.40
CA LEU A 68 8.89 -12.16 -14.23
C LEU A 68 7.38 -11.98 -14.03
N SER A 69 6.64 -11.65 -15.10
CA SER A 69 5.18 -11.53 -15.14
C SER A 69 4.50 -12.90 -14.98
N ASN A 70 4.59 -13.50 -13.79
CA ASN A 70 3.82 -14.68 -13.42
C ASN A 70 3.27 -14.63 -11.98
N VAL A 71 2.84 -13.46 -11.52
CA VAL A 71 1.75 -13.42 -10.54
C VAL A 71 0.47 -13.14 -11.31
N ALA A 72 -0.01 -14.16 -12.02
CA ALA A 72 -1.39 -14.21 -12.46
C ALA A 72 -2.28 -14.20 -11.19
N PRO A 73 -3.34 -13.38 -11.11
CA PRO A 73 -4.33 -13.54 -10.07
C PRO A 73 -4.94 -14.96 -10.19
N PRO A 74 -5.26 -15.66 -9.09
CA PRO A 74 -6.02 -16.89 -9.20
C PRO A 74 -7.33 -16.57 -9.93
N ALA A 75 -7.55 -17.22 -11.06
CA ALA A 75 -8.85 -17.23 -11.71
C ALA A 75 -9.87 -17.71 -10.67
N SER A 76 -10.72 -16.80 -10.19
CA SER A 76 -11.94 -17.16 -9.48
C SER A 76 -12.88 -17.76 -10.50
N SER A 77 -12.74 -19.07 -10.69
CA SER A 77 -13.78 -19.93 -11.26
C SER A 77 -15.00 -19.88 -10.36
N SER A 78 -16.05 -19.18 -10.80
CA SER A 78 -17.47 -19.47 -10.51
C SER A 78 -18.34 -18.71 -11.52
#